data_AF-A0A8S1E8U6-F1
#
_entry.id   AF-A0A8S1E8U6-F1
#
_cell.length_a   1.000
_cell.length_b   1.000
_cell.length_c   1.000
_cell.angle_alpha   90.00
_cell.angle_beta   90.00
_cell.angle_gamma   90.00
#
_symmetry.space_group_name_H-M   'P 1'
#
loop_
_entity.id
_entity.type
_entity.pdbx_description
1 polymer ?
#
loop_
_entity_poly.entity_id
_entity_poly.type
_entity_poly.pdbx_seq_one_letter_code
_entity_poly.pdbx_strand_id
1 'polypeptide(L)'
;MKFNDWQLEPQPVFLDEEIDPDFNPNSELSRSRIIDDSDLDGPEAKRLKHDNILEDGGNQKAECAICLLPMELPVRFPCSHEFCFTCAKGLMRTTAKSCGICRTEIPLNFIKNPESFATETVQAPIRKNSWFYKSRSGWWVYAPRMQTEIENAFQSGKSTYECIFNGRNCVLDFKKSIQTFGENEFQKKVQKIKRGLSDSSHLGVAGLRYRVPS
;
A
#
# COMPACT_ATOMS: atom_id res chain seq x y z
N MET A 1 -13.82 1.64 44.96
CA MET A 1 -12.38 1.30 44.91
C MET A 1 -12.21 0.31 43.76
N LYS A 2 -11.49 0.51 42.67
CA LYS A 2 -10.51 1.52 42.28
C LYS A 2 -10.80 1.94 40.84
N PHE A 3 -10.74 3.24 40.57
CA PHE A 3 -10.59 3.80 39.23
C PHE A 3 -9.19 3.45 38.74
N ASN A 4 -9.04 3.09 37.46
CA ASN A 4 -7.73 3.03 36.83
C ASN A 4 -7.61 4.20 35.87
N ASP A 5 -6.85 5.18 36.37
CA ASP A 5 -6.33 6.34 35.67
C ASP A 5 -5.50 5.91 34.46
N TRP A 6 -5.99 6.23 33.26
CA TRP A 6 -5.13 6.31 32.08
C TRP A 6 -4.48 7.68 32.13
N GLN A 7 -3.24 7.72 32.62
CA GLN A 7 -2.42 8.93 32.61
C GLN A 7 -2.28 9.42 31.16
N LEU A 8 -2.86 10.59 30.92
CA LEU A 8 -2.67 11.38 29.70
C LEU A 8 -1.22 11.84 29.69
N GLU A 9 -0.40 11.29 28.80
CA GLU A 9 0.89 11.91 28.46
C GLU A 9 0.62 13.27 27.80
N PRO A 10 1.37 14.32 28.15
CA PRO A 10 1.16 15.66 27.58
C PRO A 10 1.50 15.66 26.08
N GLN A 11 0.64 16.30 25.30
CA GLN A 11 0.85 16.55 23.87
C GLN A 11 2.13 17.39 23.68
N PRO A 12 2.98 17.10 22.68
CA PRO A 12 4.10 17.97 22.37
C PRO A 12 3.58 19.33 21.90
N VAL A 13 3.99 20.38 22.61
CA VAL A 13 3.90 21.77 22.16
C VAL A 13 4.78 21.89 20.92
N PHE A 14 4.16 22.14 19.77
CA PHE A 14 4.86 22.52 18.55
C PHE A 14 5.46 23.90 18.79
N LEU A 15 6.79 23.98 18.87
CA LEU A 15 7.51 25.22 18.66
C LEU A 15 7.39 25.54 17.17
N ASP A 16 6.94 26.75 16.87
CA ASP A 16 6.81 27.28 15.51
C ASP A 16 8.16 27.15 14.78
N GLU A 17 8.24 26.24 13.80
CA GLU A 17 9.38 26.18 12.89
C GLU A 17 9.25 27.33 11.87
N GLU A 18 10.34 28.10 11.80
CA GLU A 18 10.52 29.32 11.04
C GLU A 18 10.30 29.07 9.53
N ILE A 19 9.52 29.96 8.92
CA ILE A 19 9.32 30.02 7.47
C ILE A 19 10.65 30.39 6.81
N ASP A 20 11.11 29.55 5.89
CA ASP A 20 12.30 29.79 5.07
C ASP A 20 12.21 31.16 4.37
N PRO A 21 13.13 32.11 4.65
CA PRO A 21 13.07 33.47 4.10
C PRO A 21 13.26 33.54 2.58
N ASP A 22 13.64 32.45 1.92
CA ASP A 22 13.81 32.39 0.46
C ASP A 22 12.57 31.87 -0.31
N PHE A 23 11.43 31.66 0.37
CA PHE A 23 10.19 31.31 -0.31
C PHE A 23 9.61 32.50 -1.11
N ASN A 24 9.86 32.50 -2.43
CA ASN A 24 9.23 33.44 -3.35
C ASN A 24 7.98 32.82 -4.02
N PRO A 25 6.76 33.26 -3.66
CA PRO A 25 5.51 32.72 -4.22
C PRO A 25 5.26 33.10 -5.69
N ASN A 26 6.16 33.88 -6.32
CA ASN A 26 6.04 34.32 -7.71
C ASN A 26 7.10 33.72 -8.66
N SER A 27 7.75 32.61 -8.29
CA SER A 27 8.59 31.88 -9.26
C SER A 27 7.73 31.33 -10.41
N GLU A 28 8.20 31.46 -11.65
CA GLU A 28 7.43 31.21 -12.89
C GLU A 28 6.99 29.74 -13.12
N LEU A 29 7.21 28.84 -12.16
CA LEU A 29 6.84 27.42 -12.27
C LEU A 29 5.38 27.09 -11.87
N SER A 30 4.56 28.09 -11.55
CA SER A 30 3.15 27.87 -11.17
C SER A 30 2.14 28.73 -11.96
N ARG A 31 2.32 28.88 -13.27
CA ARG A 31 1.24 29.33 -14.16
C ARG A 31 0.84 28.22 -15.12
N SER A 32 -0.24 27.53 -14.78
CA SER A 32 -1.02 26.74 -15.75
C SER A 32 -1.44 27.67 -16.88
N ARG A 33 -0.90 27.50 -18.10
CA ARG A 33 -1.42 28.22 -19.27
C ARG A 33 -2.80 27.69 -19.57
N ILE A 34 -3.79 28.58 -19.54
CA ILE A 34 -5.08 28.38 -20.20
C ILE A 34 -4.77 28.41 -21.70
N ILE A 35 -5.11 27.33 -22.40
CA ILE A 35 -5.01 27.27 -23.86
C ILE A 35 -6.32 27.86 -24.40
N ASP A 36 -6.21 28.96 -25.16
CA ASP A 36 -7.30 29.59 -25.90
C ASP A 36 -7.51 28.82 -27.22
N ASP A 37 -8.76 28.70 -27.66
CA ASP A 37 -9.24 27.86 -28.77
C ASP A 37 -8.96 28.47 -30.17
N SER A 38 -8.05 29.45 -30.26
CA SER A 38 -7.79 30.25 -31.46
C SER A 38 -6.50 29.94 -32.23
N ASP A 39 -5.71 28.95 -31.81
CA ASP A 39 -4.41 28.61 -32.44
C ASP A 39 -4.41 27.30 -33.27
N LEU A 40 -5.50 27.03 -34.00
CA LEU A 40 -5.53 26.00 -35.04
C LEU A 40 -5.41 26.63 -36.43
N ASP A 41 -4.18 26.84 -36.91
CA ASP A 41 -3.85 26.71 -38.35
C ASP A 41 -2.34 26.87 -38.60
N GLY A 42 -1.68 25.78 -39.01
CA GLY A 42 -0.29 25.80 -39.47
C GLY A 42 0.33 24.40 -39.66
N PRO A 43 0.93 24.07 -40.83
CA PRO A 43 1.36 22.72 -41.15
C PRO A 43 2.77 22.39 -40.64
N GLU A 44 3.06 21.09 -40.56
CA GLU A 44 4.36 20.46 -40.31
C GLU A 44 4.78 20.28 -38.84
N ALA A 45 4.15 19.30 -38.17
CA ALA A 45 4.59 18.76 -36.89
C ALA A 45 5.99 18.10 -37.00
N LYS A 46 7.05 18.89 -36.83
CA LYS A 46 8.36 18.35 -36.46
C LYS A 46 8.29 17.84 -35.03
N ARG A 47 8.07 16.54 -34.92
CA ARG A 47 8.09 15.73 -33.70
C ARG A 47 9.45 15.91 -32.99
N LEU A 48 9.54 16.88 -32.09
CA LEU A 48 10.66 17.00 -31.14
C LEU A 48 10.60 15.78 -30.23
N LYS A 49 11.53 14.85 -30.44
CA LYS A 49 11.82 13.76 -29.52
C LYS A 49 12.32 14.38 -28.22
N HIS A 50 11.47 14.44 -27.21
CA HIS A 50 11.92 14.64 -25.84
C HIS A 50 12.39 13.30 -25.31
N ASP A 51 13.53 12.85 -25.83
CA ASP A 51 14.30 11.74 -25.25
C ASP A 51 15.05 12.30 -24.04
N ASN A 52 14.32 12.61 -22.95
CA ASN A 52 14.93 12.80 -21.64
C ASN A 52 15.06 11.43 -20.97
N ILE A 53 16.02 10.65 -21.46
CA ILE A 53 16.50 9.47 -20.75
C ILE A 53 17.36 9.99 -19.59
N LEU A 54 16.72 10.22 -18.45
CA LEU A 54 17.44 10.24 -17.18
C LEU A 54 17.75 8.77 -16.88
N GLU A 55 18.96 8.34 -17.26
CA GLU A 55 19.52 7.07 -16.81
C GLU A 55 19.80 7.17 -15.31
N ASP A 56 18.76 6.97 -14.50
CA ASP A 56 18.92 6.69 -13.07
C ASP A 56 19.35 5.23 -12.96
N GLY A 57 20.66 5.01 -12.76
CA GLY A 57 21.28 3.74 -12.43
C GLY A 57 20.88 3.18 -11.05
N GLY A 58 19.63 3.41 -10.65
CA GLY A 58 18.99 2.81 -9.48
C GLY A 58 18.35 1.49 -9.87
N ASN A 59 18.45 0.51 -9.00
CA ASN A 59 17.76 -0.79 -9.07
C ASN A 59 16.24 -0.59 -9.25
N GLN A 60 15.77 -0.39 -10.49
CA GLN A 60 14.37 -0.14 -10.80
C GLN A 60 13.61 -1.45 -10.63
N LYS A 61 13.00 -1.63 -9.46
CA LYS A 61 12.07 -2.74 -9.24
C LYS A 61 10.96 -2.67 -10.28
N ALA A 62 10.71 -3.80 -10.95
CA ALA A 62 9.65 -3.89 -11.94
C ALA A 62 8.30 -3.43 -11.38
N GLU A 63 7.50 -2.78 -12.22
CA GLU A 63 6.17 -2.30 -11.86
C GLU A 63 5.12 -3.42 -11.97
N CYS A 64 4.18 -3.42 -11.05
CA CYS A 64 3.06 -4.35 -11.07
C CYS A 64 2.03 -3.93 -12.13
N ALA A 65 1.73 -4.78 -13.12
CA ALA A 65 0.74 -4.50 -14.16
C ALA A 65 -0.72 -4.35 -13.65
N ILE A 66 -0.98 -4.58 -12.37
CA ILE A 66 -2.32 -4.41 -11.76
C ILE A 66 -2.45 -3.05 -11.06
N CYS A 67 -1.46 -2.65 -10.26
CA CYS A 67 -1.52 -1.39 -9.51
C CYS A 67 -0.64 -0.27 -10.08
N LEU A 68 0.16 -0.56 -11.12
CA LEU A 68 1.04 0.39 -11.81
C LEU A 68 2.02 1.08 -10.85
N LEU A 69 2.49 0.35 -9.85
CA LEU A 69 3.43 0.80 -8.84
C LEU A 69 4.55 -0.23 -8.70
N PRO A 70 5.74 0.15 -8.17
CA PRO A 70 6.81 -0.80 -7.89
C PRO A 70 6.32 -2.02 -7.12
N MET A 71 6.73 -3.21 -7.53
CA MET A 71 6.24 -4.46 -6.93
C MET A 71 6.66 -4.58 -5.47
N GLU A 72 5.69 -4.89 -4.60
CA GLU A 72 5.91 -5.27 -3.22
C GLU A 72 5.55 -6.72 -3.00
N LEU A 73 6.45 -7.47 -2.34
CA LEU A 73 6.29 -8.91 -2.11
C LEU A 73 5.97 -9.62 -3.44
N PRO A 74 6.87 -9.54 -4.44
CA PRO A 74 6.61 -10.05 -5.76
C PRO A 74 6.34 -11.56 -5.74
N VAL A 75 5.32 -11.97 -6.49
CA VAL A 75 4.97 -13.37 -6.72
C VAL A 75 4.90 -13.67 -8.21
N ARG A 76 5.43 -14.82 -8.61
CA ARG A 76 5.47 -15.28 -10.01
C ARG A 76 4.51 -16.45 -10.20
N PHE A 77 3.57 -16.32 -11.14
CA PHE A 77 2.70 -17.43 -11.55
C PHE A 77 3.42 -18.41 -12.49
N PRO A 78 2.88 -19.63 -12.74
CA PRO A 78 3.49 -20.58 -13.68
C PRO A 78 3.58 -20.06 -15.12
N CYS A 79 2.73 -19.10 -15.48
CA CYS A 79 2.81 -18.38 -16.75
C CYS A 79 3.93 -17.33 -16.80
N SER A 80 4.86 -17.32 -15.84
CA SER A 80 6.02 -16.43 -15.68
C SER A 80 5.75 -14.96 -15.34
N HIS A 81 4.49 -14.51 -15.43
CA HIS A 81 4.12 -13.15 -15.05
C HIS A 81 4.19 -12.91 -13.54
N GLU A 82 4.59 -11.69 -13.16
CA GLU A 82 4.79 -11.25 -11.78
C GLU A 82 3.88 -10.11 -11.39
N PHE A 83 3.46 -10.11 -10.12
CA PHE A 83 2.60 -9.09 -9.53
C PHE A 83 2.95 -8.89 -8.04
N CYS A 84 2.48 -7.80 -7.43
CA CYS A 84 2.45 -7.72 -5.98
C CYS A 84 1.61 -8.86 -5.40
N PHE A 85 2.02 -9.44 -4.27
CA PHE A 85 1.26 -10.50 -3.60
C PHE A 85 -0.19 -10.08 -3.28
N THR A 86 -0.41 -8.84 -2.84
CA THR A 86 -1.75 -8.29 -2.55
C THR A 86 -2.62 -8.16 -3.80
N CYS A 87 -2.04 -7.79 -4.94
CA CYS A 87 -2.73 -7.73 -6.23
C CYS A 87 -3.08 -9.13 -6.76
N ALA A 88 -2.13 -10.08 -6.67
CA ALA A 88 -2.36 -11.47 -7.02
C ALA A 88 -3.50 -12.11 -6.20
N LYS A 89 -3.59 -11.82 -4.89
CA LYS A 89 -4.76 -12.21 -4.08
C LYS A 89 -6.06 -11.57 -4.56
N GLY A 90 -6.00 -10.34 -5.05
CA GLY A 90 -7.15 -9.67 -5.68
C GLY A 90 -7.64 -10.43 -6.92
N LEU A 91 -6.73 -10.86 -7.81
CA LEU A 91 -7.07 -11.68 -8.97
C LEU A 91 -7.79 -12.98 -8.57
N MET A 92 -7.35 -13.64 -7.51
CA MET A 92 -7.98 -14.87 -7.00
C MET A 92 -9.38 -14.67 -6.40
N ARG A 93 -9.83 -13.44 -6.20
CA ARG A 93 -11.21 -13.13 -5.81
C ARG A 93 -12.14 -12.97 -6.99
N THR A 94 -11.59 -12.71 -8.18
CA THR A 94 -12.40 -12.60 -9.39
C THR A 94 -13.01 -13.96 -9.73
N THR A 95 -14.08 -13.96 -10.53
CA THR A 95 -14.68 -15.20 -11.04
C THR A 95 -13.74 -15.96 -11.97
N ALA A 96 -12.95 -15.22 -12.77
CA ALA A 96 -12.03 -15.79 -13.75
C ALA A 96 -10.77 -16.41 -13.12
N LYS A 97 -10.30 -15.90 -11.97
CA LYS A 97 -9.10 -16.38 -11.25
C LYS A 97 -7.90 -16.59 -12.18
N SER A 98 -7.70 -15.64 -13.09
CA SER A 98 -6.72 -15.72 -14.17
C SER A 98 -5.67 -14.63 -14.07
N CYS A 99 -4.52 -14.86 -14.70
CA CYS A 99 -3.42 -13.92 -14.77
C CYS A 99 -3.89 -12.60 -15.41
N GLY A 100 -3.51 -11.47 -14.79
CA GLY A 100 -3.87 -10.13 -15.28
C GLY A 100 -3.24 -9.74 -16.62
N ILE A 101 -2.26 -10.51 -17.10
CA ILE A 101 -1.55 -10.25 -18.37
C ILE A 101 -2.00 -11.25 -19.44
N CYS A 102 -1.73 -12.54 -19.25
CA CYS A 102 -1.97 -13.56 -20.29
C CYS A 102 -3.26 -14.38 -20.12
N ARG A 103 -4.06 -14.10 -19.07
CA ARG A 103 -5.31 -14.80 -18.76
C ARG A 103 -5.19 -16.31 -18.49
N THR A 104 -3.98 -16.85 -18.39
CA THR A 104 -3.76 -18.22 -17.90
C THR A 104 -4.34 -18.37 -16.50
N GLU A 105 -5.02 -19.49 -16.23
CA GLU A 105 -5.61 -19.78 -14.91
C GLU A 105 -4.53 -19.76 -13.82
N ILE A 106 -4.85 -19.13 -12.68
CA ILE A 106 -3.98 -19.10 -11.52
C ILE A 106 -4.25 -20.36 -10.69
N PRO A 107 -3.23 -21.16 -10.39
CA PRO A 107 -3.38 -22.36 -9.57
C PRO A 107 -4.03 -22.08 -8.20
N LEU A 108 -5.01 -22.90 -7.81
CA LEU A 108 -5.69 -22.76 -6.50
C LEU A 108 -4.75 -22.94 -5.30
N ASN A 109 -3.64 -23.67 -5.47
CA ASN A 109 -2.63 -23.83 -4.42
C ASN A 109 -1.91 -22.51 -4.09
N PHE A 110 -1.99 -21.47 -4.92
CA PHE A 110 -1.52 -20.12 -4.58
C PHE A 110 -2.12 -19.59 -3.27
N ILE A 111 -3.38 -19.92 -2.97
CA ILE A 111 -4.02 -19.51 -1.70
C ILE A 111 -3.56 -20.37 -0.52
N LYS A 112 -3.25 -21.64 -0.76
CA LYS A 112 -2.87 -22.61 0.28
C LYS A 112 -1.39 -22.55 0.64
N ASN A 113 -0.53 -22.27 -0.34
CA ASN A 113 0.92 -22.21 -0.23
C ASN A 113 1.45 -21.02 -1.05
N PRO A 114 1.12 -19.77 -0.66
CA PRO A 114 1.57 -18.58 -1.38
C PRO A 114 3.10 -18.42 -1.39
N GLU A 115 3.81 -18.98 -0.40
CA GLU A 115 5.26 -18.87 -0.24
C GLU A 115 6.05 -19.56 -1.36
N SER A 116 5.47 -20.55 -2.06
CA SER A 116 6.12 -21.19 -3.22
C SER A 116 6.10 -20.33 -4.48
N PHE A 117 5.32 -19.24 -4.48
CA PHE A 117 5.23 -18.32 -5.61
C PHE A 117 6.03 -17.04 -5.37
N ALA A 118 6.48 -16.79 -4.13
CA ALA A 118 7.28 -15.61 -3.79
C ALA A 118 8.66 -15.67 -4.47
N THR A 119 9.03 -14.60 -5.16
CA THR A 119 10.34 -14.49 -5.85
C THR A 119 11.44 -13.93 -4.95
N GLU A 120 11.06 -13.33 -3.81
CA GLU A 120 11.96 -12.79 -2.80
C GLU A 120 11.67 -13.42 -1.42
N THR A 121 12.67 -13.46 -0.55
CA THR A 121 12.45 -13.84 0.86
C THR A 121 11.73 -12.72 1.60
N VAL A 122 10.65 -13.07 2.30
CA VAL A 122 9.93 -12.12 3.14
C VAL A 122 10.68 -11.98 4.45
N GLN A 123 11.06 -10.75 4.80
CA GLN A 123 11.72 -10.42 6.06
C GLN A 123 10.81 -9.59 6.94
N ALA A 124 11.01 -9.69 8.26
CA ALA A 124 10.30 -8.87 9.21
C ALA A 124 10.71 -7.41 9.04
N PRO A 125 9.76 -6.47 8.90
CA PRO A 125 10.11 -5.07 8.82
C PRO A 125 10.64 -4.61 10.18
N ILE A 126 11.85 -4.04 10.20
CA ILE A 126 12.40 -3.39 11.39
C ILE A 126 11.82 -1.98 11.43
N ARG A 127 10.72 -1.78 12.17
CA ARG A 127 10.12 -0.46 12.41
C ARG A 127 9.79 -0.25 13.87
N LYS A 128 9.93 0.99 14.35
CA LYS A 128 9.49 1.36 15.70
C LYS A 128 7.98 1.18 15.84
N ASN A 129 7.21 1.57 14.83
CA ASN A 129 5.77 1.41 14.79
C ASN A 129 5.35 0.65 13.53
N SER A 130 4.58 -0.41 13.70
CA SER A 130 3.98 -1.21 12.65
C SER A 130 2.49 -1.42 12.90
N TRP A 131 1.73 -1.49 11.82
CA TRP A 131 0.31 -1.80 11.80
C TRP A 131 0.08 -3.27 11.56
N PHE A 132 -0.85 -3.83 12.31
CA PHE A 132 -1.19 -5.24 12.27
C PHE A 132 -2.68 -5.45 12.10
N TYR A 133 -3.06 -6.57 11.50
CA TYR A 133 -4.43 -7.07 11.47
C TYR A 133 -4.54 -8.49 12.02
N LYS A 134 -5.63 -8.76 12.74
CA LYS A 134 -5.87 -10.05 13.38
C LYS A 134 -6.53 -11.03 12.40
N SER A 135 -5.91 -12.20 12.27
CA SER A 135 -6.51 -13.40 11.68
C SER A 135 -6.86 -14.43 12.77
N ARG A 136 -7.49 -15.54 12.38
CA ARG A 136 -7.73 -16.69 13.27
C ARG A 136 -6.42 -17.21 13.87
N SER A 137 -5.36 -17.30 13.07
CA SER A 137 -4.09 -17.90 13.47
C SER A 137 -3.14 -16.94 14.21
N GLY A 138 -3.37 -15.63 14.16
CA GLY A 138 -2.37 -14.68 14.67
C GLY A 138 -2.48 -13.28 14.05
N TRP A 139 -1.56 -12.42 14.47
CA TRP A 139 -1.39 -11.08 13.91
C TRP A 139 -0.52 -11.13 12.67
N TRP A 140 -0.89 -10.33 11.68
CA TRP A 140 -0.16 -10.13 10.44
C TRP A 140 0.17 -8.67 10.28
N VAL A 141 1.36 -8.38 9.75
CA VAL A 141 1.78 -7.03 9.40
C VAL A 141 1.14 -6.66 8.06
N TYR A 142 0.62 -5.44 7.91
CA TYR A 142 0.18 -4.94 6.59
C TYR A 142 1.35 -4.86 5.60
N ALA A 143 1.07 -4.93 4.30
CA ALA A 143 2.09 -4.74 3.26
C ALA A 143 2.80 -3.38 3.40
N PRO A 144 4.08 -3.25 2.98
CA PRO A 144 4.87 -2.04 3.23
C PRO A 144 4.19 -0.74 2.77
N ARG A 145 3.58 -0.69 1.60
CA ARG A 145 2.84 0.49 1.13
C ARG A 145 1.69 0.86 2.05
N MET A 146 0.90 -0.14 2.44
CA MET A 146 -0.20 0.05 3.37
C MET A 146 0.27 0.47 4.76
N GLN A 147 1.44 0.03 5.22
CA GLN A 147 2.01 0.54 6.49
C GLN A 147 2.13 2.06 6.45
N THR A 148 2.71 2.58 5.37
CA THR A 148 2.92 4.01 5.17
C THR A 148 1.60 4.76 5.05
N GLU A 149 0.68 4.26 4.21
CA GLU A 149 -0.63 4.90 4.02
C GLU A 149 -1.45 4.98 5.31
N ILE A 150 -1.50 3.87 6.06
CA ILE A 150 -2.25 3.80 7.32
C ILE A 150 -1.62 4.72 8.36
N GLU A 151 -0.28 4.71 8.48
CA GLU A 151 0.43 5.57 9.43
C GLU A 151 0.23 7.06 9.09
N ASN A 152 0.31 7.45 7.82
CA ASN A 152 0.09 8.83 7.40
C ASN A 152 -1.34 9.30 7.73
N ALA A 153 -2.34 8.46 7.47
CA ALA A 153 -3.73 8.79 7.81
C ALA A 153 -3.94 8.93 9.32
N PHE A 154 -3.31 8.06 10.11
CA PHE A 154 -3.37 8.12 11.57
C PHE A 154 -2.68 9.38 12.12
N GLN A 155 -1.48 9.68 11.65
CA GLN A 155 -0.70 10.86 12.08
C GLN A 155 -1.36 12.17 11.67
N SER A 156 -2.08 12.21 10.56
CA SER A 156 -2.88 13.38 10.15
C SER A 156 -4.17 13.55 10.96
N GLY A 157 -4.37 12.80 12.05
CA GLY A 157 -5.54 12.93 12.93
C GLY A 157 -6.85 12.39 12.37
N LYS A 158 -6.84 11.65 11.24
CA LYS A 158 -8.07 11.04 10.72
C LYS A 158 -8.57 9.97 11.69
N SER A 159 -9.89 9.81 11.82
CA SER A 159 -10.46 8.72 12.61
C SER A 159 -10.58 7.41 11.84
N THR A 160 -10.60 7.49 10.51
CA THR A 160 -10.78 6.36 9.60
C THR A 160 -9.87 6.46 8.37
N TYR A 161 -9.62 5.33 7.73
CA TYR A 161 -8.91 5.23 6.45
C TYR A 161 -9.60 4.20 5.54
N GLU A 162 -10.00 4.63 4.34
CA GLU A 162 -10.63 3.77 3.33
C GLU A 162 -9.59 3.30 2.31
N CYS A 163 -9.60 2.01 1.97
CA CYS A 163 -8.63 1.43 1.05
C CYS A 163 -9.16 0.17 0.35
N ILE A 164 -8.43 -0.27 -0.68
CA ILE A 164 -8.62 -1.58 -1.31
C ILE A 164 -7.66 -2.59 -0.66
N PHE A 165 -8.20 -3.51 0.13
CA PHE A 165 -7.42 -4.57 0.78
C PHE A 165 -7.65 -5.94 0.12
N ASN A 166 -6.64 -6.42 -0.61
CA ASN A 166 -6.67 -7.68 -1.37
C ASN A 166 -7.91 -7.77 -2.30
N GLY A 167 -8.21 -6.68 -3.03
CA GLY A 167 -9.33 -6.61 -3.97
C GLY A 167 -10.71 -6.40 -3.34
N ARG A 168 -10.80 -5.86 -2.13
CA ARG A 168 -12.08 -5.49 -1.49
C ARG A 168 -12.00 -4.11 -0.85
N ASN A 169 -13.09 -3.35 -0.92
CA ASN A 169 -13.26 -2.13 -0.13
C ASN A 169 -13.14 -2.47 1.35
N CYS A 170 -12.34 -1.67 2.06
CA CYS A 170 -12.07 -1.83 3.46
C CYS A 170 -11.99 -0.46 4.14
N VAL A 171 -12.63 -0.36 5.31
CA VAL A 171 -12.55 0.83 6.17
C VAL A 171 -11.84 0.44 7.46
N LEU A 172 -10.72 1.10 7.75
CA LEU A 172 -10.03 1.02 9.03
C LEU A 172 -10.60 2.13 9.92
N ASP A 173 -11.09 1.78 11.11
CA ASP A 173 -11.53 2.70 12.15
C ASP A 173 -10.52 2.66 13.29
N PHE A 174 -9.74 3.73 13.43
CA PHE A 174 -8.65 3.81 14.39
C PHE A 174 -9.16 3.91 15.83
N LYS A 175 -10.27 4.63 16.04
CA LYS A 175 -10.89 4.77 17.37
C LYS A 175 -11.40 3.43 17.89
N LYS A 176 -12.04 2.65 17.01
CA LYS A 176 -12.53 1.31 17.34
C LYS A 176 -11.46 0.22 17.23
N SER A 177 -10.30 0.52 16.65
CA SER A 177 -9.22 -0.44 16.37
C SER A 177 -9.72 -1.66 15.59
N ILE A 178 -10.49 -1.41 14.53
CA ILE A 178 -11.00 -2.46 13.63
C ILE A 178 -10.82 -2.09 12.17
N GLN A 179 -10.81 -3.11 11.31
CA GLN A 179 -11.08 -2.96 9.89
C GLN A 179 -12.39 -3.69 9.53
N THR A 180 -13.16 -3.11 8.63
CA THR A 180 -14.45 -3.65 8.16
C THR A 180 -14.41 -3.87 6.66
N PHE A 181 -15.05 -4.94 6.19
CA PHE A 181 -15.25 -5.26 4.78
C PHE A 181 -16.72 -5.47 4.47
N GLY A 182 -17.15 -5.04 3.27
CA GLY A 182 -18.54 -5.16 2.84
C GLY A 182 -19.41 -4.04 3.42
N GLU A 183 -20.41 -3.62 2.63
CA GLU A 183 -21.28 -2.48 2.96
C GLU A 183 -22.56 -2.93 3.68
N ASN A 184 -23.03 -4.14 3.41
CA ASN A 184 -24.26 -4.70 3.97
C ASN A 184 -23.99 -5.62 5.17
N GLU A 185 -24.90 -5.61 6.15
CA GLU A 185 -24.73 -6.31 7.44
C GLU A 185 -24.49 -7.82 7.30
N PHE A 186 -25.10 -8.46 6.30
CA PHE A 186 -24.97 -9.89 6.05
C PHE A 186 -23.60 -10.32 5.51
N GLN A 187 -22.85 -9.41 4.89
CA GLN A 187 -21.50 -9.69 4.35
C GLN A 187 -20.39 -8.97 5.11
N LYS A 188 -20.77 -8.28 6.19
CA LYS A 188 -19.89 -7.48 7.02
C LYS A 188 -18.91 -8.39 7.73
N LYS A 189 -17.64 -8.26 7.37
CA LYS A 189 -16.54 -8.90 8.10
C LYS A 189 -15.79 -7.85 8.88
N VAL A 190 -15.55 -8.10 10.17
CA VAL A 190 -14.78 -7.21 11.05
C VAL A 190 -13.54 -7.94 11.56
N GLN A 191 -12.39 -7.27 11.53
CA GLN A 191 -11.14 -7.78 12.08
C GLN A 191 -10.51 -6.72 12.98
N LYS A 192 -9.88 -7.14 14.08
CA LYS A 192 -9.12 -6.23 14.94
C LYS A 192 -7.86 -5.75 14.22
N ILE A 193 -7.51 -4.49 14.42
CA ILE A 193 -6.22 -3.92 14.02
C ILE A 193 -5.50 -3.40 15.27
N LYS A 194 -4.18 -3.22 15.17
CA LYS A 194 -3.39 -2.55 16.20
C LYS A 194 -2.16 -1.88 15.59
N ARG A 195 -1.65 -0.88 16.30
CA ARG A 195 -0.32 -0.28 16.08
C ARG A 195 0.59 -0.70 17.23
N GLY A 196 1.83 -1.06 16.95
CA GLY A 196 2.77 -1.46 17.99
C GLY A 196 4.18 -1.71 17.46
N LEU A 197 5.07 -2.11 18.36
CA LEU A 197 6.46 -2.46 18.02
C LEU A 197 6.50 -3.67 17.08
N SER A 198 7.43 -3.64 16.12
CA SER A 198 7.57 -4.71 15.10
C SER A 198 8.10 -6.04 15.66
N ASP A 199 8.66 -6.04 16.86
CA ASP A 199 9.14 -7.24 17.58
C ASP A 199 8.00 -8.10 18.17
N SER A 200 6.77 -7.58 18.17
CA SER A 200 5.59 -8.31 18.64
C SER A 200 5.43 -9.63 17.88
N SER A 201 5.12 -10.74 18.56
CA SER A 201 4.86 -12.04 17.89
C SER A 201 3.81 -11.92 16.76
N HIS A 202 4.24 -12.21 15.53
CA HIS A 202 3.42 -12.14 14.33
C HIS A 202 3.83 -13.19 13.29
N LEU A 203 2.92 -13.51 12.37
CA LEU A 203 3.06 -14.66 11.46
C LEU A 203 3.85 -14.34 10.18
N GLY A 204 3.91 -13.06 9.80
CA GLY A 204 4.45 -12.61 8.51
C GLY A 204 3.84 -11.29 8.04
N VAL A 205 4.00 -10.99 6.75
CA VAL A 205 3.53 -9.76 6.10
C VAL A 205 2.46 -10.08 5.07
N ALA A 206 1.33 -9.38 5.13
CA ALA A 206 0.21 -9.46 4.20
C ALA A 206 -0.37 -10.87 3.99
N GLY A 207 -0.04 -11.85 4.85
CA GLY A 207 -0.44 -13.25 4.70
C GLY A 207 0.65 -14.18 4.13
N LEU A 208 1.83 -13.67 3.78
CA LEU A 208 3.03 -14.46 3.50
C LEU A 208 3.82 -14.66 4.79
N ARG A 209 4.13 -15.91 5.13
CA ARG A 209 4.97 -16.20 6.30
C ARG A 209 6.43 -15.81 6.05
N TYR A 210 7.12 -15.40 7.12
CA TYR A 210 8.57 -15.37 7.09
C TYR A 210 9.07 -16.80 6.95
N ARG A 211 9.99 -17.04 6.00
CA ARG A 211 10.72 -18.30 6.00
C ARG A 211 11.66 -18.27 7.19
N VAL A 212 11.53 -19.24 8.09
CA VAL A 212 12.61 -19.54 9.04
C VAL A 212 13.73 -20.13 8.18
N PRO A 213 14.97 -19.62 8.23
CA PRO A 213 16.10 -20.33 7.63
C PRO A 213 16.11 -21.75 8.21
N SER A 214 16.10 -22.75 7.33
CA SER A 214 16.23 -24.16 7.69
C SER A 214 17.51 -24.44 8.46
#